data_AF-A0AAN5C403-F1
#
_entry.id   AF-A0AAN5C403-F1
#
_cell.length_a   1.000
_cell.length_b   1.000
_cell.length_c   1.000
_cell.angle_alpha   90.00
_cell.angle_beta   90.00
_cell.angle_gamma   90.00
#
_symmetry.space_group_name_H-M   'P 1'
#
loop_
_entity.id
_entity.type
_entity.pdbx_description
1 polymer ?
#
loop_
_entity_poly.entity_id
_entity_poly.type
_entity_poly.pdbx_seq_one_letter_code
_entity_poly.pdbx_strand_id
1 'polypeptide(L)'
;MDQASNSPALFNLPDVLRFEHLPPNLGTIGALIYSTFYILLEPVAGALIAPIIIGGAAFANHLLTTHGTDMNYWFGGIHVVSWLLQFVGHGAFERRAPALLDNLVQALLLAPLFVWMEILFFFGYRPELKARYDQSVQKEVAAFKEKKNNAGK
;
A
#
# COMPACT_ATOMS: atom_id res chain seq x y z
N MET A 1 20.83 -16.62 13.67
CA MET A 1 20.73 -15.20 13.30
C MET A 1 19.61 -15.14 12.28
N ASP A 2 18.42 -14.85 12.77
CA ASP A 2 17.17 -15.01 12.04
C ASP A 2 17.03 -13.87 11.03
N GLN A 3 17.35 -14.15 9.77
CA GLN A 3 17.16 -13.20 8.68
C GLN A 3 15.67 -13.11 8.35
N ALA A 4 14.97 -12.24 9.06
CA ALA A 4 13.59 -11.92 8.80
C ALA A 4 13.52 -10.75 7.79
N SER A 5 12.79 -10.86 6.69
CA SER A 5 12.60 -9.79 5.68
C SER A 5 13.88 -9.14 5.13
N ASN A 6 14.92 -9.94 4.85
CA ASN A 6 16.23 -9.51 4.29
C ASN A 6 16.91 -8.35 5.02
N SER A 7 16.45 -8.04 6.24
CA SER A 7 16.98 -6.98 7.08
C SER A 7 17.07 -7.52 8.50
N PRO A 8 18.22 -7.39 9.18
CA PRO A 8 18.31 -7.84 10.55
C PRO A 8 17.37 -7.04 11.44
N ALA A 9 17.06 -7.58 12.63
CA ALA A 9 16.44 -6.80 13.68
C ALA A 9 17.30 -5.55 13.96
N LEU A 10 16.68 -4.36 13.94
CA LEU A 10 17.40 -3.09 14.09
C LEU A 10 17.70 -2.77 15.55
N PHE A 11 16.93 -3.33 16.48
CA PHE A 11 17.12 -3.17 17.93
C PHE A 11 16.57 -4.40 18.68
N ASN A 12 16.97 -4.57 19.93
CA ASN A 12 16.49 -5.66 20.78
C ASN A 12 15.23 -5.23 21.52
N LEU A 13 14.18 -6.05 21.44
CA LEU A 13 12.97 -5.86 22.22
C LEU A 13 13.09 -6.57 23.58
N PRO A 14 12.53 -6.02 24.67
CA PRO A 14 12.28 -6.77 25.90
C PRO A 14 11.41 -7.99 25.61
N ASP A 15 11.54 -9.07 26.38
CA ASP A 15 10.86 -10.33 26.11
C ASP A 15 9.33 -10.18 25.99
N VAL A 16 8.74 -9.25 26.75
CA VAL A 16 7.29 -8.96 26.72
C VAL A 16 6.79 -8.30 25.42
N LEU A 17 7.69 -7.73 24.61
CA LEU A 17 7.36 -7.10 23.33
C LEU A 17 7.84 -7.92 22.12
N ARG A 18 8.42 -9.10 22.36
CA ARG A 18 8.84 -10.00 21.27
C ARG A 18 7.65 -10.80 20.79
N PHE A 19 7.21 -10.52 19.56
CA PHE A 19 6.16 -11.26 18.88
C PHE A 19 6.78 -12.19 17.84
N GLU A 20 6.23 -13.40 17.75
CA GLU A 20 6.66 -14.40 16.77
C GLU A 20 6.49 -13.86 15.36
N HIS A 21 7.53 -14.04 14.53
CA HIS A 21 7.60 -13.54 13.15
C HIS A 21 7.43 -12.01 12.97
N LEU A 22 7.47 -11.22 14.03
CA LEU A 22 7.46 -9.75 13.97
C LEU A 22 8.70 -9.15 14.65
N PRO A 23 9.92 -9.52 14.24
CA PRO A 23 11.12 -8.85 14.74
C PRO A 23 11.12 -7.38 14.27
N PRO A 24 11.81 -6.47 14.97
CA PRO A 24 11.89 -5.05 14.62
C PRO A 24 12.85 -4.82 13.44
N ASN A 25 12.57 -5.46 12.32
CA ASN A 25 13.26 -5.28 11.05
C ASN A 25 12.53 -4.24 10.17
N LEU A 26 13.05 -3.95 8.98
CA LEU A 26 12.48 -2.91 8.11
C LEU A 26 11.05 -3.25 7.67
N GLY A 27 10.74 -4.53 7.43
CA GLY A 27 9.40 -4.97 7.03
C GLY A 27 8.35 -4.72 8.11
N THR A 28 8.64 -5.13 9.35
CA THR A 28 7.76 -4.90 10.51
C THR A 28 7.59 -3.41 10.80
N ILE A 29 8.67 -2.63 10.76
CA ILE A 29 8.61 -1.18 10.98
C ILE A 29 7.77 -0.51 9.89
N GLY A 30 7.97 -0.87 8.63
CA GLY A 30 7.15 -0.40 7.51
C GLY A 30 5.67 -0.72 7.73
N ALA A 31 5.34 -1.95 8.10
CA ALA A 31 3.97 -2.38 8.39
C ALA A 31 3.32 -1.56 9.52
N LEU A 32 4.07 -1.26 10.59
CA LEU A 32 3.59 -0.42 11.69
C LEU A 32 3.39 1.04 11.26
N ILE A 33 4.30 1.59 10.45
CA ILE A 33 4.17 2.95 9.91
C ILE A 33 2.92 3.05 9.03
N TYR A 34 2.73 2.13 8.07
CA TYR A 34 1.56 2.12 7.20
C TYR A 34 0.26 1.95 7.99
N SER A 35 0.23 1.00 8.93
CA SER A 35 -0.96 0.76 9.76
C SER A 35 -1.32 1.97 10.60
N THR A 36 -0.34 2.58 11.28
CA THR A 36 -0.56 3.78 12.11
C THR A 36 -1.01 4.95 11.24
N PHE A 37 -0.34 5.18 10.11
CA PHE A 37 -0.68 6.24 9.18
C PHE A 37 -2.13 6.10 8.65
N TYR A 38 -2.57 4.88 8.30
CA TYR A 38 -3.93 4.64 7.84
C TYR A 38 -4.98 4.81 8.93
N ILE A 39 -4.70 4.37 10.15
CA ILE A 39 -5.57 4.62 11.30
C ILE A 39 -5.70 6.12 11.58
N LEU A 40 -4.62 6.89 11.45
CA LEU A 40 -4.66 8.35 11.65
C LEU A 40 -5.47 9.06 10.56
N LEU A 41 -5.43 8.58 9.31
CA LEU A 41 -6.20 9.15 8.21
C LEU A 41 -7.68 8.77 8.26
N GLU A 42 -7.98 7.50 8.51
CA GLU A 42 -9.33 6.97 8.59
C GLU A 42 -9.34 5.86 9.68
N PRO A 43 -9.82 6.17 10.90
CA PRO A 43 -9.65 5.25 12.03
C PRO A 43 -10.28 3.87 11.85
N VAL A 44 -11.41 3.77 11.16
CA VAL A 44 -12.15 2.50 11.03
C VAL A 44 -11.58 1.68 9.89
N ALA A 45 -11.49 2.24 8.68
CA ALA A 45 -10.88 1.63 7.51
C ALA A 45 -9.41 1.28 7.76
N GLY A 46 -8.67 2.18 8.41
CA GLY A 46 -7.29 1.98 8.84
C GLY A 46 -7.16 0.83 9.84
N ALA A 47 -8.04 0.78 10.85
CA ALA A 47 -8.04 -0.34 11.81
C ALA A 47 -8.44 -1.66 11.15
N LEU A 48 -9.30 -1.66 10.12
CA LEU A 48 -9.68 -2.87 9.39
C LEU A 48 -8.53 -3.42 8.52
N ILE A 49 -7.71 -2.56 7.90
CA ILE A 49 -6.59 -3.02 7.07
C ILE A 49 -5.31 -3.30 7.87
N ALA A 50 -5.14 -2.70 9.05
CA ALA A 50 -3.94 -2.89 9.88
C ALA A 50 -3.60 -4.38 10.18
N PRO A 51 -4.56 -5.26 10.54
CA PRO A 51 -4.29 -6.69 10.71
C PRO A 51 -3.76 -7.37 9.44
N ILE A 52 -4.23 -6.94 8.26
CA ILE A 52 -3.77 -7.48 6.97
C ILE A 52 -2.33 -7.05 6.70
N ILE A 53 -1.99 -5.80 6.98
CA ILE A 53 -0.63 -5.25 6.77
C ILE A 53 0.36 -5.90 7.74
N ILE A 54 0.03 -5.93 9.04
CA ILE A 54 0.87 -6.52 10.08
C ILE A 54 0.96 -8.04 9.90
N GLY A 55 -0.16 -8.70 9.63
CA GLY A 55 -0.20 -10.13 9.33
C GLY A 55 0.59 -10.49 8.07
N GLY A 56 0.56 -9.64 7.03
CA GLY A 56 1.38 -9.79 5.84
C GLY A 56 2.88 -9.70 6.13
N ALA A 57 3.30 -8.77 7.00
CA ALA A 57 4.69 -8.68 7.44
C ALA A 57 5.11 -9.92 8.26
N ALA A 58 4.26 -10.36 9.19
CA ALA A 58 4.49 -11.58 9.95
C ALA A 58 4.62 -12.80 9.03
N PHE A 59 3.73 -12.93 8.05
CA PHE A 59 3.74 -14.03 7.09
C PHE A 59 4.97 -13.98 6.18
N ALA A 60 5.39 -12.81 5.71
CA ALA A 60 6.61 -12.67 4.91
C ALA A 60 7.87 -13.07 5.70
N ASN A 61 7.95 -12.66 6.97
CA ASN A 61 9.03 -13.09 7.88
C ASN A 61 8.98 -14.60 8.10
N HIS A 62 7.80 -15.18 8.36
CA HIS A 62 7.63 -16.62 8.50
C HIS A 62 8.12 -17.38 7.27
N LEU A 63 7.70 -16.97 6.07
CA LEU A 63 8.12 -17.61 4.82
C LEU A 63 9.63 -17.54 4.61
N LEU A 64 10.28 -16.41 4.91
CA LEU A 64 11.73 -16.28 4.81
C LEU A 64 12.47 -17.15 5.83
N THR A 65 11.95 -17.26 7.05
CA THR A 65 12.54 -18.16 8.06
C THR A 65 12.38 -19.63 7.69
N THR A 66 11.26 -20.01 7.08
CA THR A 66 10.94 -21.40 6.73
C THR A 66 11.62 -21.85 5.44
N HIS A 67 11.70 -20.99 4.44
CA HIS A 67 12.15 -21.34 3.07
C HIS A 67 13.46 -20.64 2.67
N GLY A 68 14.04 -19.80 3.53
CA GLY A 68 15.26 -19.07 3.23
C GLY A 68 15.08 -17.98 2.16
N THR A 69 16.20 -17.44 1.69
CA THR A 69 16.22 -16.32 0.75
C THR A 69 15.68 -16.64 -0.64
N ASP A 70 15.51 -17.92 -0.99
CA ASP A 70 14.88 -18.32 -2.26
C ASP A 70 13.44 -17.82 -2.37
N MET A 71 12.77 -17.57 -1.25
CA MET A 71 11.45 -16.93 -1.25
C MET A 71 11.45 -15.53 -1.89
N ASN A 72 12.60 -14.86 -1.94
CA ASN A 72 12.73 -13.56 -2.60
C ASN A 72 12.46 -13.62 -4.11
N TYR A 73 12.67 -14.77 -4.76
CA TYR A 73 12.29 -14.93 -6.17
C TYR A 73 10.79 -14.76 -6.35
N TRP A 74 9.98 -15.32 -5.44
CA TRP A 74 8.53 -15.16 -5.46
C TRP A 74 8.10 -13.75 -5.09
N PHE A 75 8.66 -13.18 -4.02
CA PHE A 75 8.34 -11.79 -3.62
C PHE A 75 8.71 -10.79 -4.71
N GLY A 76 9.88 -10.93 -5.32
CA GLY A 76 10.33 -10.11 -6.46
C GLY A 76 9.44 -10.29 -7.68
N GLY A 77 9.08 -11.53 -8.02
CA GLY A 77 8.16 -11.83 -9.12
C GLY A 77 6.79 -11.18 -8.94
N ILE A 78 6.18 -11.34 -7.76
CA ILE A 78 4.90 -10.71 -7.43
C ILE A 78 5.01 -9.18 -7.48
N HIS A 79 6.11 -8.62 -6.97
CA HIS A 79 6.35 -7.18 -7.00
C HIS A 79 6.42 -6.66 -8.44
N VAL A 80 7.24 -7.28 -9.29
CA VAL A 80 7.39 -6.89 -10.71
C VAL A 80 6.06 -7.00 -11.45
N VAL A 81 5.34 -8.11 -11.29
CA VAL A 81 4.03 -8.31 -11.94
C VAL A 81 3.02 -7.24 -11.47
N SER A 82 2.98 -6.92 -10.17
CA SER A 82 2.10 -5.89 -9.62
C SER A 82 2.40 -4.51 -10.22
N TRP A 83 3.67 -4.16 -10.39
CA TRP A 83 4.08 -2.93 -11.05
C TRP A 83 3.71 -2.89 -12.53
N LEU A 84 3.92 -3.99 -13.26
CA LEU A 84 3.50 -4.09 -14.66
C LEU A 84 2.00 -3.89 -14.79
N LEU A 85 1.20 -4.51 -13.93
CA LEU A 85 -0.26 -4.33 -13.92
C LEU A 85 -0.64 -2.88 -13.60
N GLN A 86 0.03 -2.22 -12.65
CA GLN A 86 -0.21 -0.81 -12.33
C GLN A 86 0.10 0.11 -13.51
N PHE A 87 1.25 -0.07 -14.18
CA PHE A 87 1.61 0.74 -15.35
C PHE A 87 0.71 0.47 -16.56
N VAL A 88 0.31 -0.78 -16.79
CA VAL A 88 -0.66 -1.12 -17.84
C VAL A 88 -2.03 -0.50 -17.52
N GLY A 89 -2.47 -0.56 -16.26
CA GLY A 89 -3.66 0.12 -15.76
C GLY A 89 -3.69 1.60 -16.12
N HIS A 90 -2.70 2.35 -15.64
CA HIS A 90 -2.62 3.80 -15.88
C HIS A 90 -2.34 4.15 -17.35
N GLY A 91 -1.45 3.43 -18.02
CA GLY A 91 -1.03 3.73 -19.38
C GLY A 91 -2.05 3.33 -20.44
N ALA A 92 -2.56 2.11 -20.40
CA ALA A 92 -3.44 1.57 -21.44
C ALA A 92 -4.92 1.92 -21.19
N PHE A 93 -5.39 1.80 -19.95
CA PHE A 93 -6.81 1.99 -19.62
C PHE A 93 -7.11 3.45 -19.27
N GLU A 94 -6.31 4.09 -18.42
CA GLU A 94 -6.55 5.47 -18.01
C GLU A 94 -5.92 6.50 -18.95
N ARG A 95 -4.95 6.09 -19.78
CA ARG A 95 -4.13 6.96 -20.66
C ARG A 95 -3.55 8.16 -19.89
N ARG A 96 -3.09 7.91 -18.66
CA ARG A 96 -2.52 8.89 -17.72
C ARG A 96 -1.14 8.47 -17.27
N ALA A 97 -0.31 9.47 -16.97
CA ALA A 97 0.94 9.23 -16.25
C ALA A 97 0.62 8.77 -14.82
N PRO A 98 1.36 7.80 -14.26
CA PRO A 98 1.17 7.38 -12.89
C PRO A 98 1.56 8.52 -11.94
N ALA A 99 0.75 8.73 -10.89
CA ALA A 99 0.95 9.78 -9.88
C ALA A 99 2.31 9.72 -9.16
N LEU A 100 2.99 8.57 -9.26
CA LEU A 100 4.35 8.36 -8.79
C LEU A 100 5.36 9.32 -9.43
N LEU A 101 5.11 9.79 -10.66
CA LEU A 101 5.98 10.75 -11.35
C LEU A 101 5.83 12.18 -10.83
N ASP A 102 4.69 12.50 -10.18
CA ASP A 102 4.39 13.83 -9.69
C ASP A 102 4.72 13.98 -8.19
N ASN A 103 4.35 12.97 -7.38
CA ASN A 103 4.62 12.95 -5.95
C ASN A 103 4.73 11.51 -5.44
N LEU A 104 5.96 10.97 -5.44
CA LEU A 104 6.25 9.59 -5.05
C LEU A 104 5.76 9.23 -3.65
N VAL A 105 5.97 10.12 -2.67
CA VAL A 105 5.60 9.86 -1.27
C VAL A 105 4.09 9.77 -1.13
N GLN A 106 3.36 10.71 -1.72
CA GLN A 106 1.91 10.71 -1.68
C GLN A 106 1.34 9.50 -2.42
N ALA A 107 1.90 9.15 -3.57
CA ALA A 107 1.46 8.00 -4.35
C ALA A 107 1.69 6.68 -3.61
N LEU A 108 2.86 6.46 -2.99
CA LEU A 108 3.12 5.23 -2.23
C LEU A 108 2.28 5.12 -0.96
N LEU A 109 2.10 6.22 -0.23
CA LEU A 109 1.36 6.19 1.03
C LEU A 109 -0.15 6.19 0.80
N LEU A 110 -0.70 7.05 -0.06
CA LEU A 110 -2.16 7.22 -0.19
C LEU A 110 -2.80 6.28 -1.20
N ALA A 111 -2.10 5.83 -2.25
CA ALA A 111 -2.74 5.01 -3.28
C ALA A 111 -3.25 3.65 -2.75
N PRO A 112 -2.54 2.93 -1.86
CA PRO A 112 -3.10 1.69 -1.31
C PRO A 112 -4.33 1.94 -0.43
N LEU A 113 -4.35 3.04 0.34
CA LEU A 113 -5.53 3.43 1.12
C LEU A 113 -6.70 3.81 0.20
N PHE A 114 -6.44 4.49 -0.91
CA PHE A 114 -7.46 4.81 -1.92
C PHE A 114 -8.13 3.54 -2.44
N VAL A 115 -7.35 2.53 -2.87
CA VAL A 115 -7.89 1.24 -3.34
C VAL A 115 -8.67 0.53 -2.23
N TRP A 116 -8.17 0.56 -1.00
CA TRP A 116 -8.88 -0.02 0.14
C TRP A 116 -10.23 0.66 0.42
N MET A 117 -10.28 1.99 0.33
CA MET A 117 -11.52 2.75 0.50
C MET A 117 -12.54 2.43 -0.59
N GLU A 118 -12.13 2.27 -1.85
CA GLU A 118 -13.01 1.82 -2.94
C GLU A 118 -13.66 0.46 -2.65
N ILE A 119 -12.88 -0.49 -2.12
CA ILE A 119 -13.38 -1.81 -1.72
C ILE A 119 -14.42 -1.65 -0.60
N LEU A 120 -14.15 -0.83 0.43
CA LEU A 120 -15.11 -0.58 1.50
C LEU A 120 -16.37 0.13 1.01
N PHE A 121 -16.22 1.11 0.11
CA PHE A 121 -17.32 1.82 -0.53
C PHE A 121 -18.21 0.89 -1.34
N PHE A 122 -17.63 -0.10 -2.02
CA PHE A 122 -18.38 -1.15 -2.69
C PHE A 122 -19.26 -1.95 -1.71
N PHE A 123 -18.79 -2.18 -0.48
CA PHE A 123 -19.59 -2.77 0.61
C PHE A 123 -20.53 -1.79 1.34
N GLY A 124 -20.67 -0.55 0.85
CA GLY A 124 -21.59 0.44 1.42
C GLY A 124 -21.02 1.24 2.59
N TYR A 125 -19.70 1.20 2.82
CA TYR A 125 -19.06 2.00 3.85
C TYR A 125 -19.20 3.52 3.56
N ARG A 126 -19.65 4.30 4.54
CA ARG A 126 -19.74 5.78 4.50
C ARG A 126 -20.21 6.35 3.14
N PRO A 127 -21.49 6.15 2.74
CA PRO A 127 -21.99 6.58 1.43
C PRO A 127 -21.86 8.10 1.18
N GLU A 128 -21.98 8.93 2.22
CA GLU A 128 -21.77 10.38 2.11
C GLU A 128 -20.31 10.76 1.83
N LEU A 129 -19.36 10.00 2.38
CA LEU A 129 -17.95 10.18 2.09
C LEU A 129 -17.65 9.75 0.64
N LYS A 130 -18.19 8.60 0.22
CA LYS A 130 -18.11 8.13 -1.16
C LYS A 130 -18.63 9.18 -2.13
N ALA A 131 -19.79 9.80 -1.86
CA ALA A 131 -20.35 10.82 -2.75
C ALA A 131 -19.43 12.04 -2.93
N ARG A 132 -18.86 12.57 -1.83
CA ARG A 132 -17.91 13.70 -1.88
C ARG A 132 -16.60 13.32 -2.58
N TYR A 133 -16.16 12.09 -2.33
CA TYR A 133 -14.98 11.52 -2.95
C TYR A 133 -15.16 11.36 -4.47
N ASP A 134 -16.27 10.78 -4.93
CA ASP A 134 -16.59 10.60 -6.35
C ASP A 134 -16.67 11.95 -7.07
N GLN A 135 -17.26 12.97 -6.42
CA GLN A 135 -17.28 14.34 -6.94
C GLN A 135 -15.86 14.92 -7.11
N SER A 136 -14.98 14.67 -6.15
CA SER A 136 -13.59 15.14 -6.19
C SER A 136 -12.81 14.47 -7.33
N VAL A 137 -12.97 13.15 -7.48
CA VAL A 137 -12.35 12.38 -8.58
C VAL A 137 -12.86 12.86 -9.93
N GLN A 138 -14.16 13.08 -10.09
CA GLN A 138 -14.75 13.58 -11.33
C GLN A 138 -14.22 14.98 -11.69
N LYS A 139 -14.08 15.87 -10.70
CA LYS A 139 -13.53 17.21 -10.89
C LYS A 139 -12.08 17.17 -11.38
N GLU A 140 -11.23 16.36 -10.75
CA GLU A 140 -9.84 16.17 -11.17
C GLU A 140 -9.75 15.55 -12.56
N VAL A 141 -10.62 14.58 -12.86
CA VAL A 141 -10.70 13.95 -14.17
C VAL A 141 -11.08 14.94 -15.27
N ALA A 142 -12.06 15.83 -15.00
CA ALA A 142 -12.48 16.87 -15.92
C ALA A 142 -11.36 17.90 -16.16
N ALA A 143 -10.75 18.40 -15.08
CA ALA A 143 -9.64 19.35 -15.17
C ALA A 143 -8.44 18.79 -15.98
N PHE A 144 -8.12 17.50 -15.81
CA PHE A 144 -7.08 16.85 -16.63
C PHE A 144 -7.45 16.81 -18.12
N LYS A 145 -8.71 16.47 -18.45
CA LYS A 145 -9.19 16.45 -19.85
C LYS A 145 -9.15 17.84 -20.49
N GLU A 146 -9.56 18.87 -19.76
CA GLU A 146 -9.49 20.27 -20.22
C GLU A 146 -8.05 20.72 -20.49
N LYS A 147 -7.12 20.45 -19.56
CA LYS A 147 -5.70 20.76 -19.74
C LYS A 147 -5.12 20.06 -20.98
N LYS A 148 -5.46 18.79 -21.20
CA LYS A 148 -5.03 18.02 -22.38
C LYS A 148 -5.57 18.62 -23.68
N ASN A 149 -6.83 19.03 -23.71
CA ASN A 149 -7.46 19.64 -24.89
C ASN A 149 -6.87 21.02 -25.22
N ASN A 150 -6.50 21.80 -24.20
CA ASN A 150 -5.91 23.13 -24.39
C ASN A 150 -4.42 23.05 -24.76
N ALA A 151 -3.68 22.05 -24.28
CA ALA A 151 -2.28 21.83 -24.66
C ALA A 151 -2.09 21.21 -26.06
N GLY A 152 -3.16 20.66 -26.63
CA GLY A 152 -3.18 20.12 -28.00
C GLY A 152 -3.71 21.10 -29.07
N LYS A 153 -4.06 22.33 -28.69
CA LYS A 153 -4.34 23.45 -29.59
C LYS A 153 -3.14 24.38 -29.64
#